data_AF-A0A813E387-F1
#
_entry.id   AF-A0A813E387-F1
#
_cell.length_a   1.000
_cell.length_b   1.000
_cell.length_c   1.000
_cell.angle_alpha   90.00
_cell.angle_beta   90.00
_cell.angle_gamma   90.00
#
_symmetry.space_group_name_H-M   'P 1'
#
loop_
_entity.id
_entity.type
_entity.pdbx_description
1 polymer ?
#
loop_
_entity_poly.entity_id
_entity_poly.type
_entity_poly.pdbx_seq_one_letter_code
_entity_poly.pdbx_strand_id
1 'polypeptide(L)'
;IDDAATKLSEASYPFLKEIDWTSNVYGSLPNANPVKVLAVINKALVMGASMDSAALKKGVLAHASAIGHVDSKGMIPLPDYTAINAAIGHMVASVPKNQVIDVFNAAGNVVRKEEVGAYMKSLVSSGDAEAAYKAFWEFKDVVAAAQR
;
A
#
# COMPACT_ATOMS: atom_id res chain seq x y z
N ILE A 1 11.91 -5.14 9.79
CA ILE A 1 11.05 -4.68 8.68
C ILE A 1 11.53 -5.26 7.35
N ASP A 2 12.81 -5.13 7.00
CA ASP A 2 13.32 -5.58 5.69
C ASP A 2 13.14 -7.10 5.44
N ASP A 3 13.47 -7.96 6.41
CA ASP A 3 13.23 -9.41 6.30
C ASP A 3 11.74 -9.75 6.16
N ALA A 4 10.89 -9.02 6.89
CA ALA A 4 9.44 -9.20 6.82
C ALA A 4 8.89 -8.71 5.47
N ALA A 5 9.48 -7.66 4.89
CA ALA A 5 9.13 -7.18 3.55
C ALA A 5 9.51 -8.21 2.48
N THR A 6 10.61 -8.93 2.64
CA THR A 6 10.97 -10.04 1.75
C THR A 6 9.89 -11.11 1.77
N LYS A 7 9.49 -11.57 2.97
CA LYS A 7 8.41 -12.56 3.13
C LYS A 7 7.08 -12.09 2.56
N LEU A 8 6.70 -10.84 2.84
CA LEU A 8 5.51 -10.21 2.26
C LEU A 8 5.58 -10.27 0.73
N SER A 9 6.70 -9.83 0.16
CA SER A 9 6.84 -9.65 -1.28
C SER A 9 6.79 -11.00 -1.99
N GLU A 10 7.50 -12.01 -1.51
CA GLU A 10 7.45 -13.37 -2.06
C GLU A 10 6.04 -13.96 -2.04
N ALA A 11 5.32 -13.82 -0.92
CA ALA A 11 3.98 -14.37 -0.76
C ALA A 11 2.89 -13.60 -1.55
N SER A 12 3.10 -12.31 -1.82
CA SER A 12 2.12 -11.45 -2.50
C SER A 12 2.46 -11.15 -3.96
N TYR A 13 3.65 -11.51 -4.44
CA TYR A 13 4.05 -11.30 -5.83
C TYR A 13 3.17 -12.04 -6.86
N PRO A 14 2.66 -13.27 -6.59
CA PRO A 14 1.66 -13.90 -7.46
C PRO A 14 0.44 -13.01 -7.67
N PHE A 15 -0.19 -12.53 -6.58
CA PHE A 15 -1.30 -11.57 -6.61
C PHE A 15 -0.93 -10.27 -7.35
N LEU A 16 0.26 -9.71 -7.10
CA LEU A 16 0.72 -8.47 -7.75
C LEU A 16 0.75 -8.58 -9.28
N LYS A 17 1.10 -9.75 -9.82
CA LYS A 17 1.15 -10.01 -11.28
C LYS A 17 -0.22 -10.17 -11.93
N GLU A 18 -1.26 -10.46 -11.15
CA GLU A 18 -2.63 -10.62 -11.66
C GLU A 18 -3.33 -9.28 -11.81
N ILE A 19 -2.85 -8.24 -11.13
CA ILE A 19 -3.40 -6.90 -11.18
C ILE A 19 -3.11 -6.27 -12.55
N ASP A 20 -4.16 -5.82 -13.24
CA ASP A 20 -4.02 -4.98 -14.43
C ASP A 20 -3.72 -3.54 -14.02
N TRP A 21 -2.44 -3.21 -13.85
CA TRP A 21 -1.96 -1.88 -13.49
C TRP A 21 -2.27 -0.78 -14.52
N THR A 22 -2.73 -1.15 -15.72
CA THR A 22 -3.09 -0.20 -16.79
C THR A 22 -4.58 0.19 -16.74
N SER A 23 -5.36 -0.42 -15.87
CA SER A 23 -6.80 -0.20 -15.76
C SER A 23 -7.13 1.23 -15.29
N ASN A 24 -8.12 1.85 -15.95
CA ASN A 24 -8.64 3.16 -15.58
C ASN A 24 -9.39 3.17 -14.23
N VAL A 25 -9.65 2.00 -13.63
CA VAL A 25 -10.38 1.90 -12.36
C VAL A 25 -9.71 2.71 -11.24
N TYR A 26 -8.37 2.76 -11.22
CA TYR A 26 -7.59 3.44 -10.17
C TYR A 26 -7.67 4.96 -10.25
N GLY A 27 -8.09 5.51 -11.39
CA GLY A 27 -8.27 6.96 -11.59
C GLY A 27 -9.64 7.48 -11.15
N SER A 28 -10.52 6.63 -10.60
CA SER A 28 -11.91 6.98 -10.33
C SER A 28 -12.38 6.67 -8.90
N LEU A 29 -13.15 7.58 -8.32
CA LEU A 29 -13.88 7.39 -7.06
C LEU A 29 -15.36 7.71 -7.30
N PRO A 30 -16.12 6.81 -7.93
CA PRO A 30 -17.48 7.10 -8.39
C PRO A 30 -18.39 7.48 -7.22
N ASN A 31 -19.06 8.62 -7.34
CA ASN A 31 -19.98 9.18 -6.34
C ASN A 31 -19.37 9.44 -4.95
N ALA A 32 -18.05 9.53 -4.84
CA ALA A 32 -17.40 9.87 -3.58
C ALA A 32 -17.70 11.31 -3.18
N ASN A 33 -18.01 11.53 -1.89
CA ASN A 33 -18.24 12.87 -1.36
C ASN A 33 -16.91 13.66 -1.32
N PRO A 34 -16.77 14.80 -2.02
CA PRO A 34 -15.52 15.55 -2.09
C PRO A 34 -14.99 16.03 -0.73
N VAL A 35 -15.88 16.39 0.20
CA VAL A 35 -15.50 16.82 1.56
C VAL A 35 -14.91 15.66 2.35
N LYS A 36 -15.47 14.45 2.21
CA LYS A 36 -14.90 13.25 2.84
C LYS A 36 -13.56 12.87 2.20
N VAL A 37 -13.41 12.99 0.88
CA VAL A 37 -12.13 12.78 0.19
C VAL A 37 -11.07 13.76 0.69
N LEU A 38 -11.40 15.04 0.84
CA LEU A 38 -10.50 16.04 1.39
C LEU A 38 -10.07 15.69 2.84
N ALA A 39 -10.97 15.12 3.64
CA ALA A 39 -10.62 14.65 4.98
C ALA A 39 -9.58 13.52 4.95
N VAL A 40 -9.64 12.59 4.00
CA VAL A 40 -8.60 11.55 3.80
C VAL A 40 -7.27 12.20 3.46
N ILE A 41 -7.25 13.12 2.49
CA ILE A 41 -6.04 13.83 2.07
C ILE A 41 -5.43 14.60 3.25
N ASN A 42 -6.26 15.30 4.02
CA ASN A 42 -5.80 16.02 5.20
C ASN A 42 -5.11 15.09 6.22
N LYS A 43 -5.69 13.91 6.51
CA LYS A 43 -5.05 12.94 7.40
C LYS A 43 -3.74 12.38 6.83
N ALA A 44 -3.69 12.11 5.52
CA ALA A 44 -2.48 11.66 4.86
C ALA A 44 -1.37 12.72 4.88
N LEU A 45 -1.71 14.01 4.72
CA LEU A 45 -0.77 15.13 4.82
C LEU A 45 -0.22 15.27 6.25
N VAL A 46 -1.07 15.17 7.27
CA VAL A 46 -0.64 15.20 8.69
C VAL A 46 0.31 14.04 8.99
N MET A 47 -0.02 12.82 8.54
CA MET A 47 0.85 11.65 8.68
C MET A 47 2.18 11.87 7.93
N GLY A 48 2.14 12.29 6.67
CA GLY A 48 3.32 12.52 5.84
C GLY A 48 4.26 13.59 6.41
N ALA A 49 3.71 14.68 6.97
CA ALA A 49 4.49 15.72 7.64
C ALA A 49 5.20 15.24 8.92
N SER A 50 4.72 14.14 9.51
CA SER A 50 5.29 13.55 10.73
C SER A 50 6.28 12.40 10.44
N MET A 51 6.37 11.93 9.19
CA MET A 51 7.27 10.83 8.82
C MET A 51 8.74 11.22 8.96
N ASP A 52 9.59 10.26 9.28
CA ASP A 52 11.03 10.43 9.21
C ASP A 52 11.45 10.78 7.77
N SER A 53 12.13 11.91 7.62
CA SER A 53 12.48 12.44 6.29
C SER A 53 13.41 11.53 5.49
N ALA A 54 14.29 10.76 6.16
CA ALA A 54 15.17 9.81 5.50
C ALA A 54 14.39 8.58 5.03
N ALA A 55 13.45 8.08 5.84
CA ALA A 55 12.52 7.02 5.45
C ALA A 55 11.66 7.45 4.25
N LEU A 56 11.09 8.66 4.28
CA LEU A 56 10.30 9.22 3.19
C LEU A 56 11.14 9.33 1.90
N LYS A 57 12.36 9.87 1.98
CA LYS A 57 13.29 9.94 0.84
C LYS A 57 13.59 8.55 0.26
N LYS A 58 13.84 7.55 1.11
CA LYS A 58 14.09 6.16 0.68
C LYS A 58 12.87 5.59 -0.04
N GLY A 59 11.66 5.83 0.47
CA GLY A 59 10.41 5.46 -0.18
C GLY A 59 10.24 6.05 -1.57
N VAL A 60 10.48 7.35 -1.73
CA VAL A 60 10.41 8.04 -3.03
C VAL A 60 11.42 7.45 -4.03
N LEU A 61 12.67 7.24 -3.61
CA LEU A 61 13.70 6.69 -4.49
C LEU A 61 13.43 5.22 -4.89
N ALA A 62 12.86 4.42 -3.98
CA ALA A 62 12.46 3.04 -4.30
C ALA A 62 11.39 3.00 -5.39
N HIS A 63 10.36 3.85 -5.31
CA HIS A 63 9.33 3.94 -6.36
C HIS A 63 9.90 4.48 -7.68
N ALA A 64 10.76 5.51 -7.63
CA ALA A 64 11.39 6.07 -8.83
C ALA A 64 12.26 5.04 -9.56
N SER A 65 13.01 4.21 -8.81
CA SER A 65 13.77 3.09 -9.36
C SER A 65 12.86 2.06 -10.01
N ALA A 66 11.80 1.63 -9.32
CA ALA A 66 10.87 0.62 -9.83
C ALA A 66 10.17 1.03 -11.13
N ILE A 67 9.81 2.32 -11.27
CA ILE A 67 9.24 2.87 -12.52
C ILE A 67 10.23 2.74 -13.68
N GLY A 68 11.54 2.81 -13.42
CA GLY A 68 12.58 2.59 -14.44
C GLY A 68 12.67 1.15 -14.94
N HIS A 69 12.06 0.19 -14.23
CA HIS A 69 12.11 -1.24 -14.55
C HIS A 69 10.74 -1.85 -14.88
N VAL A 70 9.73 -1.00 -15.08
CA VAL A 70 8.36 -1.43 -15.39
C VAL A 70 8.28 -2.12 -16.76
N ASP A 71 7.53 -3.22 -16.84
CA ASP A 71 7.25 -3.90 -18.11
C ASP A 71 6.07 -3.25 -18.88
N SER A 72 5.72 -3.81 -20.05
CA SER A 72 4.64 -3.27 -20.88
C SER A 72 3.24 -3.36 -20.25
N LYS A 73 3.08 -4.07 -19.14
CA LYS A 73 1.82 -4.24 -18.40
C LYS A 73 1.77 -3.42 -17.11
N GLY A 74 2.77 -2.57 -16.86
CA GLY A 74 2.85 -1.82 -15.61
C GLY A 74 3.42 -2.63 -14.44
N MET A 75 3.93 -3.86 -14.69
CA MET A 75 4.45 -4.72 -13.64
C MET A 75 5.92 -4.41 -13.36
N ILE A 76 6.29 -4.47 -12.08
CA ILE A 76 7.67 -4.26 -11.60
C ILE A 76 8.33 -5.59 -11.20
N PRO A 77 9.67 -5.70 -11.25
CA PRO A 77 10.40 -6.86 -10.74
C PRO A 77 10.22 -7.10 -9.23
N LEU A 78 10.31 -8.36 -8.79
CA LEU A 78 10.23 -8.74 -7.37
C LEU A 78 11.24 -7.99 -6.46
N PRO A 79 12.51 -7.76 -6.86
CA PRO A 79 13.43 -6.96 -6.05
C PRO A 79 12.95 -5.53 -5.81
N ASP A 80 12.38 -4.88 -6.84
CA ASP A 80 11.84 -3.52 -6.72
C ASP A 80 10.58 -3.50 -5.83
N TYR A 81 9.70 -4.49 -5.99
CA TYR A 81 8.53 -4.63 -5.10
C TYR A 81 8.94 -4.82 -3.64
N THR A 82 9.99 -5.61 -3.40
CA THR A 82 10.55 -5.84 -2.06
C THR A 82 11.13 -4.56 -1.47
N ALA A 83 11.88 -3.79 -2.27
CA ALA A 83 12.42 -2.51 -1.85
C ALA A 83 11.31 -1.49 -1.50
N ILE A 84 10.24 -1.45 -2.28
CA ILE A 84 9.05 -0.62 -2.02
C ILE A 84 8.38 -1.03 -0.70
N ASN A 85 8.06 -2.31 -0.52
CA ASN A 85 7.40 -2.79 0.70
C ASN A 85 8.24 -2.51 1.96
N ALA A 86 9.56 -2.72 1.88
CA ALA A 86 10.48 -2.40 2.96
C ALA A 86 10.46 -0.90 3.29
N ALA A 87 10.58 -0.04 2.27
CA ALA A 87 10.59 1.40 2.45
C ALA A 87 9.26 1.92 3.02
N ILE A 88 8.11 1.44 2.54
CA ILE A 88 6.79 1.78 3.10
C ILE A 88 6.69 1.32 4.55
N GLY A 89 7.17 0.12 4.89
CA GLY A 89 7.21 -0.37 6.27
C GLY A 89 7.97 0.58 7.19
N HIS A 90 9.16 1.05 6.78
CA HIS A 90 9.94 2.04 7.55
C HIS A 90 9.23 3.40 7.65
N MET A 91 8.57 3.86 6.58
CA MET A 91 7.76 5.09 6.61
C MET A 91 6.62 4.99 7.64
N VAL A 92 5.89 3.88 7.65
CA VAL A 92 4.78 3.65 8.59
C VAL A 92 5.29 3.51 10.04
N ALA A 93 6.40 2.81 10.26
CA ALA A 93 7.02 2.69 11.59
C ALA A 93 7.56 4.03 12.12
N SER A 94 7.80 5.01 11.25
CA SER A 94 8.36 6.30 11.66
C SER A 94 7.35 7.28 12.27
N VAL A 95 6.05 6.96 12.22
CA VAL A 95 4.98 7.83 12.72
C VAL A 95 4.18 7.15 13.85
N PRO A 96 3.53 7.93 14.72
CA PRO A 96 2.63 7.41 15.73
C PRO A 96 1.49 6.56 15.14
N LYS A 97 1.17 5.44 15.81
CA LYS A 97 0.11 4.50 15.39
C LYS A 97 -1.24 5.18 15.11
N ASN A 98 -1.63 6.17 15.91
CA ASN A 98 -2.90 6.86 15.75
C ASN A 98 -3.01 7.61 14.41
N GLN A 99 -1.91 8.13 13.86
CA GLN A 99 -1.95 8.80 12.55
C GLN A 99 -2.21 7.81 11.41
N VAL A 100 -1.64 6.59 11.50
CA VAL A 100 -1.92 5.51 10.53
C VAL A 100 -3.39 5.11 10.58
N ILE A 101 -3.93 4.92 11.79
CA ILE A 101 -5.33 4.56 12.01
C ILE A 101 -6.29 5.68 11.59
N ASP A 102 -5.92 6.94 11.77
CA ASP A 102 -6.70 8.11 11.32
C ASP A 102 -6.86 8.11 9.80
N VAL A 103 -5.79 7.83 9.04
CA VAL A 103 -5.86 7.70 7.57
C VAL A 103 -6.75 6.53 7.18
N PHE A 104 -6.56 5.36 7.80
CA PHE A 104 -7.35 4.16 7.52
C PHE A 104 -8.86 4.40 7.76
N ASN A 105 -9.22 4.98 8.90
CA ASN A 105 -10.61 5.28 9.25
C ASN A 105 -11.22 6.35 8.34
N ALA A 106 -10.45 7.39 7.99
CA ALA A 106 -10.92 8.41 7.05
C ALA A 106 -11.21 7.79 5.67
N ALA A 107 -10.31 6.94 5.16
CA ALA A 107 -10.50 6.23 3.90
C ALA A 107 -11.70 5.28 3.95
N GLY A 108 -11.92 4.58 5.07
CA GLY A 108 -13.09 3.71 5.27
C GLY A 108 -14.44 4.44 5.23
N ASN A 109 -14.47 5.75 5.44
CA ASN A 109 -15.69 6.58 5.30
C ASN A 109 -15.96 7.03 3.85
N VAL A 110 -15.00 6.81 2.95
CA VAL A 110 -15.07 7.16 1.52
C VAL A 110 -15.24 5.91 0.68
N VAL A 111 -14.44 4.87 0.95
CA VAL A 111 -14.44 3.63 0.20
C VAL A 111 -15.65 2.80 0.59
N ARG A 112 -16.47 2.43 -0.40
CA ARG A 112 -17.54 1.44 -0.22
C ARG A 112 -16.91 0.05 -0.16
N LYS A 113 -16.35 -0.28 1.01
CA LYS A 113 -15.38 -1.38 1.18
C LYS A 113 -15.91 -2.73 0.70
N GLU A 114 -17.21 -3.00 0.88
CA GLU A 114 -17.85 -4.25 0.47
C GLU A 114 -17.87 -4.37 -1.05
N GLU A 115 -18.35 -3.34 -1.75
CA GLU A 115 -18.47 -3.37 -3.21
C GLU A 115 -17.11 -3.26 -3.90
N VAL A 116 -16.26 -2.34 -3.44
CA VAL A 116 -14.92 -2.14 -4.01
C VAL A 116 -14.05 -3.37 -3.74
N GLY A 117 -14.08 -3.91 -2.52
CA GLY A 117 -13.31 -5.09 -2.15
C GLY A 117 -13.74 -6.33 -2.93
N ALA A 118 -15.05 -6.58 -3.05
CA ALA A 118 -15.57 -7.69 -3.84
C ALA A 118 -15.22 -7.56 -5.32
N TYR A 119 -15.38 -6.36 -5.89
CA TYR A 119 -15.04 -6.10 -7.29
C TYR A 119 -13.54 -6.32 -7.55
N MET A 120 -12.65 -5.72 -6.76
CA MET A 120 -11.20 -5.87 -6.94
C MET A 120 -10.75 -7.34 -6.77
N LYS A 121 -11.30 -8.06 -5.79
CA LYS A 121 -11.01 -9.49 -5.59
C LYS A 121 -11.51 -10.36 -6.75
N SER A 122 -12.59 -9.98 -7.43
CA SER A 122 -13.10 -10.71 -8.60
C SER A 122 -12.21 -10.63 -9.85
N LEU A 123 -11.26 -9.69 -9.88
CA LEU A 123 -10.34 -9.48 -11.01
C LEU A 123 -9.07 -10.34 -10.89
N VAL A 124 -8.90 -11.07 -9.79
CA VAL A 124 -7.69 -11.83 -9.44
C VAL A 124 -8.05 -13.21 -8.88
N SER A 125 -7.05 -14.06 -8.65
CA SER A 125 -7.22 -15.32 -7.93
C SER A 125 -7.56 -15.06 -6.46
N SER A 126 -8.64 -15.68 -5.99
CA SER A 126 -9.03 -15.61 -4.57
C SER A 126 -7.94 -16.16 -3.65
N GLY A 127 -7.25 -17.23 -4.07
CA GLY A 127 -6.20 -17.87 -3.27
C GLY A 127 -4.98 -16.98 -3.11
N ASP A 128 -4.53 -16.35 -4.21
CA ASP A 128 -3.35 -15.49 -4.19
C ASP A 128 -3.65 -14.18 -3.44
N ALA A 129 -4.86 -13.63 -3.60
CA ALA A 129 -5.31 -12.46 -2.83
C ALA A 129 -5.37 -12.74 -1.32
N GLU A 130 -5.86 -13.92 -0.92
CA GLU A 130 -5.91 -14.33 0.50
C GLU A 130 -4.50 -14.58 1.07
N ALA A 131 -3.61 -15.21 0.29
CA ALA A 131 -2.21 -15.40 0.67
C ALA A 131 -1.49 -14.06 0.86
N ALA A 132 -1.66 -13.13 -0.08
CA ALA A 132 -1.11 -11.78 0.00
C ALA A 132 -1.62 -11.03 1.24
N TYR A 133 -2.93 -11.10 1.51
CA TYR A 133 -3.54 -10.46 2.66
C TYR A 133 -3.02 -11.05 3.98
N LYS A 134 -2.91 -12.38 4.09
CA LYS A 134 -2.32 -13.04 5.26
C LYS A 134 -0.88 -12.57 5.50
N ALA A 135 -0.04 -12.56 4.47
CA ALA A 135 1.33 -12.10 4.56
C ALA A 135 1.42 -10.62 4.96
N PHE A 136 0.48 -9.78 4.49
CA PHE A 136 0.35 -8.40 4.93
C PHE A 136 0.04 -8.30 6.43
N TRP A 137 -0.85 -9.13 6.98
CA TRP A 137 -1.12 -9.16 8.43
C TRP A 137 0.11 -9.54 9.25
N GLU A 138 0.94 -10.47 8.78
CA GLU A 138 2.19 -10.82 9.45
C GLU A 138 3.22 -9.68 9.36
N PHE A 139 3.34 -9.05 8.19
CA PHE A 139 4.23 -7.90 7.97
C PHE A 139 3.89 -6.71 8.86
N LYS A 140 2.60 -6.34 8.94
CA LYS A 140 2.18 -5.18 9.72
C LYS A 140 2.38 -5.37 11.23
N ASP A 141 2.44 -6.59 11.75
CA ASP A 141 2.81 -6.84 13.16
C ASP A 141 4.28 -6.50 13.40
N VAL A 142 5.18 -6.84 12.46
CA VAL A 142 6.60 -6.46 12.53
C VAL A 142 6.77 -4.94 12.44
N VAL A 143 6.01 -4.29 11.54
CA VAL A 143 6.02 -2.82 11.42
C VAL A 143 5.53 -2.16 12.71
N ALA A 144 4.41 -2.63 13.28
CA ALA A 144 3.86 -2.10 14.52
C ALA A 144 4.81 -2.27 15.72
N ALA A 145 5.55 -3.38 15.79
CA ALA A 145 6.55 -3.60 16.85
C ALA A 145 7.75 -2.65 16.75
N ALA A 146 8.05 -2.16 15.55
CA ALA A 146 9.13 -1.19 15.31
C ALA A 146 8.63 0.27 15.30
N GLN A 147 7.33 0.50 15.50
CA GLN A 147 6.71 1.81 15.39
C GLN A 147 7.05 2.70 16.59
N ARG A 148 7.31 3.98 16.32
CA ARG A 148 7.63 5.00 17.33
C ARG A 148 6.39 5.65 17.93
#